data_AF-A0A653DT85-F1
#
_entry.id   AF-A0A653DT85-F1
#
_cell.length_a   1.000
_cell.length_b   1.000
_cell.length_c   1.000
_cell.angle_alpha   90.00
_cell.angle_beta   90.00
_cell.angle_gamma   90.00
#
_symmetry.space_group_name_H-M   'P 1'
#
loop_
_entity.id
_entity.type
_entity.pdbx_description
1 polymer ?
#
loop_
_entity_poly.entity_id
_entity_poly.type
_entity_poly.pdbx_seq_one_letter_code
_entity_poly.pdbx_strand_id
1 'polypeptide(L)'
;LGKGVLDVIKKAEGLEKRGVFLLAEASCSGTLIDAKYSKSTLKMAEEYPELVAGIVCQSPMFLNNPGLIQLTPGVQIDIKADDVDQQYNSPELVVIEKGCDIAVVGRGITKAADTAMAAEKYKKILWDAYLERIKKNQN
;
A
#
# COMPACT_ATOMS: atom_id res chain seq x y z
N LEU A 1 -11.62 11.94 6.59
CA LEU A 1 -12.30 12.44 5.37
C LEU A 1 -13.57 11.63 5.16
N GLY A 2 -14.64 12.22 4.63
CA GLY A 2 -15.94 11.57 4.43
C GLY A 2 -16.30 11.35 2.96
N LYS A 3 -17.43 10.67 2.72
CA LYS A 3 -17.93 10.31 1.37
C LYS A 3 -18.03 11.48 0.39
N GLY A 4 -18.31 12.68 0.89
CA GLY A 4 -18.47 13.88 0.04
C GLY A 4 -17.25 14.20 -0.84
N VAL A 5 -16.03 13.82 -0.42
CA VAL A 5 -14.85 13.99 -1.28
C VAL A 5 -14.88 13.04 -2.48
N LEU A 6 -15.32 11.80 -2.29
CA LEU A 6 -15.47 10.84 -3.38
C LEU A 6 -16.60 11.25 -4.33
N ASP A 7 -17.68 11.80 -3.81
CA ASP A 7 -18.79 12.29 -4.64
C ASP A 7 -18.35 13.45 -5.54
N VAL A 8 -17.50 14.35 -5.03
CA VAL A 8 -16.93 15.45 -5.83
C VAL A 8 -15.99 14.91 -6.90
N ILE A 9 -15.07 13.99 -6.54
CA ILE A 9 -14.14 13.39 -7.50
C ILE A 9 -14.91 12.65 -8.61
N LYS A 10 -15.95 11.89 -8.26
CA LYS A 10 -16.78 11.14 -9.22
C LYS A 10 -17.48 12.05 -10.24
N LYS A 11 -17.81 13.28 -9.84
CA LYS A 11 -18.54 14.25 -10.68
C LYS A 11 -17.60 15.23 -11.40
N ALA A 12 -16.30 15.20 -11.11
CA ALA A 12 -15.35 16.11 -11.73
C ALA A 12 -15.04 15.68 -13.16
N GLU A 13 -15.18 16.60 -14.10
CA GLU A 13 -14.82 16.38 -15.50
C GLU A 13 -13.32 16.05 -15.64
N GLY A 14 -12.99 15.08 -16.49
CA GLY A 14 -11.63 14.62 -16.73
C GLY A 14 -11.10 13.57 -15.75
N LEU A 15 -11.91 13.19 -14.74
CA LEU A 15 -11.57 12.13 -13.78
C LEU A 15 -12.30 10.80 -14.04
N GLU A 16 -13.04 10.68 -15.14
CA GLU A 16 -13.92 9.52 -15.43
C GLU A 16 -13.15 8.20 -15.57
N LYS A 17 -11.85 8.27 -15.87
CA LYS A 17 -10.94 7.11 -15.99
C LYS A 17 -9.88 7.07 -14.89
N ARG A 18 -10.07 7.80 -13.79
CA ARG A 18 -9.10 7.88 -12.68
C ARG A 18 -9.59 7.04 -11.51
N GLY A 19 -8.67 6.29 -10.93
CA GLY A 19 -8.89 5.59 -9.67
C GLY A 19 -8.31 6.36 -8.48
N VAL A 20 -8.89 6.19 -7.31
CA VAL A 20 -8.35 6.72 -6.05
C VAL A 20 -7.91 5.60 -5.12
N PHE A 21 -6.90 5.90 -4.31
CA PHE A 21 -6.51 5.07 -3.18
C PHE A 21 -6.97 5.72 -1.89
N LEU A 22 -7.67 4.97 -1.04
CA LEU A 22 -8.06 5.46 0.28
C LEU A 22 -6.99 5.12 1.31
N LEU A 23 -6.63 6.09 2.15
CA LEU A 23 -5.67 5.86 3.24
C LEU A 23 -6.37 5.20 4.43
N ALA A 24 -6.08 3.93 4.69
CA ALA A 24 -6.65 3.17 5.81
C ALA A 24 -5.65 2.96 6.95
N GLU A 25 -4.35 2.88 6.67
CA GLU A 25 -3.28 2.88 7.68
C GLU A 25 -2.06 3.67 7.15
N ALA A 26 -1.29 4.28 8.07
CA ALA A 26 -0.06 4.98 7.74
C ALA A 26 1.13 4.28 8.42
N SER A 27 2.31 4.37 7.81
CA SER A 27 3.55 3.78 8.33
C SER A 27 4.34 4.70 9.28
N CYS A 28 3.74 5.81 9.72
CA CYS A 28 4.35 6.73 10.68
C CYS A 28 3.99 6.39 12.13
N SER A 29 4.90 6.69 13.04
CA SER A 29 4.64 6.59 14.49
C SER A 29 3.64 7.68 14.91
N GLY A 30 2.79 7.36 15.90
CA GLY A 30 1.84 8.34 16.47
C GLY A 30 0.66 8.72 15.56
N THR A 31 0.33 7.91 14.56
CA THR A 31 -0.84 8.17 13.70
C THR A 31 -2.16 8.24 14.48
N LEU A 32 -3.03 9.17 14.10
CA LEU A 32 -4.41 9.28 14.62
C LEU A 32 -5.37 8.28 13.97
N ILE A 33 -4.89 7.48 13.00
CA ILE A 33 -5.67 6.46 12.33
C ILE A 33 -5.81 5.25 13.27
N ASP A 34 -7.02 5.03 13.77
CA ASP A 34 -7.36 3.88 14.60
C ASP A 34 -8.03 2.76 13.78
N ALA A 35 -8.23 1.60 14.41
CA ALA A 35 -8.87 0.45 13.78
C ALA A 35 -10.31 0.76 13.30
N LYS A 36 -11.02 1.67 13.98
CA LYS A 36 -12.38 2.07 13.60
C LYS A 36 -12.37 2.88 12.31
N TYR A 37 -11.40 3.77 12.15
CA TYR A 37 -11.17 4.55 10.95
C TYR A 37 -10.83 3.63 9.77
N SER A 38 -9.90 2.69 9.96
CA SER A 38 -9.52 1.73 8.91
C SER A 38 -10.71 0.90 8.45
N LYS A 39 -11.50 0.36 9.37
CA LYS A 39 -12.73 -0.40 9.04
C LYS A 39 -13.76 0.46 8.29
N SER A 40 -13.93 1.71 8.70
CA SER A 40 -14.86 2.65 8.03
C SER A 40 -14.38 2.99 6.62
N THR A 41 -13.06 3.08 6.43
CA THR A 41 -12.43 3.33 5.13
C THR A 41 -12.65 2.16 4.16
N LEU A 42 -12.52 0.92 4.63
CA LEU A 42 -12.81 -0.27 3.81
C LEU A 42 -14.28 -0.31 3.37
N LYS A 43 -15.21 -0.05 4.29
CA LYS A 43 -16.64 0.02 3.95
C LYS A 43 -16.92 1.11 2.91
N MET A 44 -16.22 2.24 2.98
CA MET A 44 -16.33 3.30 1.98
C MET A 44 -15.80 2.85 0.61
N ALA A 45 -14.73 2.05 0.56
CA ALA A 45 -14.23 1.51 -0.69
C ALA A 45 -15.25 0.58 -1.37
N GLU A 46 -15.92 -0.27 -0.61
CA GLU A 46 -16.96 -1.18 -1.10
C GLU A 46 -18.18 -0.44 -1.69
N GLU A 47 -18.48 0.76 -1.19
CA GLU A 47 -19.60 1.58 -1.68
C GLU A 47 -19.28 2.33 -2.99
N TYR A 48 -17.99 2.44 -3.36
CA TYR A 48 -17.51 3.18 -4.53
C TYR A 48 -16.59 2.32 -5.43
N PRO A 49 -17.02 1.13 -5.88
CA PRO A 49 -16.17 0.18 -6.60
C PRO A 49 -15.68 0.70 -7.97
N GLU A 50 -16.46 1.58 -8.61
CA GLU A 50 -16.11 2.19 -9.90
C GLU A 50 -15.03 3.29 -9.79
N LEU A 51 -14.76 3.78 -8.58
CA LEU A 51 -13.84 4.90 -8.34
C LEU A 51 -12.63 4.47 -7.51
N VAL A 52 -12.83 3.62 -6.51
CA VAL A 52 -11.77 3.22 -5.57
C VAL A 52 -10.99 2.06 -6.18
N ALA A 53 -9.75 2.32 -6.56
CA ALA A 53 -8.86 1.32 -7.14
C ALA A 53 -8.13 0.49 -6.06
N GLY A 54 -8.00 1.03 -4.85
CA GLY A 54 -7.28 0.34 -3.80
C GLY A 54 -7.19 1.11 -2.49
N ILE A 55 -6.40 0.54 -1.58
CA ILE A 55 -6.25 1.03 -0.21
C ILE A 55 -4.77 1.15 0.12
N VAL A 56 -4.42 2.23 0.81
CA VAL A 56 -3.11 2.36 1.45
C VAL A 56 -3.18 1.79 2.85
N CYS A 57 -2.49 0.68 3.10
CA CYS A 57 -2.42 0.05 4.42
C CYS A 57 -1.09 -0.69 4.65
N GLN A 58 -0.88 -1.13 5.88
CA GLN A 58 0.30 -1.86 6.37
C GLN A 58 -0.03 -3.30 6.79
N SER A 59 -1.30 -3.60 7.01
CA SER A 59 -1.82 -4.87 7.49
C SER A 59 -2.57 -5.62 6.38
N PRO A 60 -2.70 -6.95 6.47
CA PRO A 60 -3.41 -7.78 5.48
C PRO A 60 -4.94 -7.65 5.62
N MET A 61 -5.46 -6.45 5.36
CA MET A 61 -6.85 -6.10 5.73
C MET A 61 -7.92 -6.75 4.84
N PHE A 62 -7.60 -7.04 3.59
CA PHE A 62 -8.58 -7.53 2.59
C PHE A 62 -7.97 -8.53 1.61
N LEU A 63 -7.00 -9.33 2.05
CA LEU A 63 -6.35 -10.38 1.25
C LEU A 63 -7.35 -11.32 0.53
N ASN A 64 -8.53 -11.52 1.11
CA ASN A 64 -9.58 -12.39 0.57
C ASN A 64 -10.56 -11.67 -0.37
N ASN A 65 -10.35 -10.38 -0.65
CA ASN A 65 -11.21 -9.58 -1.53
C ASN A 65 -10.39 -9.11 -2.76
N PRO A 66 -10.44 -9.85 -3.89
CA PRO A 66 -9.59 -9.61 -5.06
C PRO A 66 -9.94 -8.33 -5.85
N GLY A 67 -10.92 -7.53 -5.40
CA GLY A 67 -11.38 -6.33 -6.10
C GLY A 67 -10.58 -5.05 -5.79
N LEU A 68 -9.70 -5.05 -4.79
CA LEU A 68 -8.94 -3.87 -4.36
C LEU A 68 -7.44 -4.13 -4.38
N ILE A 69 -6.66 -3.14 -4.78
CA ILE A 69 -5.19 -3.18 -4.73
C ILE A 69 -4.69 -2.69 -3.37
N GLN A 70 -3.78 -3.44 -2.74
CA GLN A 70 -3.08 -2.98 -1.54
C GLN A 70 -1.78 -2.23 -1.88
N LEU A 71 -1.74 -0.94 -1.55
CA LEU A 71 -0.56 -0.08 -1.66
C LEU A 71 0.13 0.08 -0.30
N THR A 72 1.38 -0.38 -0.17
CA THR A 72 2.08 -0.42 1.12
C THR A 72 3.32 0.48 1.13
N PRO A 73 3.27 1.68 1.75
CA PRO A 73 4.43 2.54 1.95
C PRO A 73 5.32 2.09 3.11
N GLY A 74 6.47 2.74 3.28
CA GLY A 74 7.40 2.39 4.36
C GLY A 74 8.13 1.06 4.11
N VAL A 75 8.55 0.82 2.86
CA VAL A 75 9.30 -0.39 2.49
C VAL A 75 10.76 -0.06 2.26
N GLN A 76 11.66 -0.81 2.91
CA GLN A 76 13.11 -0.62 2.79
C GLN A 76 13.86 -1.92 3.06
N ILE A 77 14.89 -2.22 2.25
CA ILE A 77 15.76 -3.40 2.42
C ILE A 77 16.66 -3.24 3.65
N ASP A 78 17.38 -2.12 3.73
CA ASP A 78 18.32 -1.84 4.81
C ASP A 78 17.63 -0.97 5.87
N ILE A 79 17.04 -1.60 6.89
CA ILE A 79 16.39 -0.88 8.00
C ILE A 79 17.47 -0.20 8.84
N LYS A 80 17.73 1.08 8.56
CA LYS A 80 18.59 1.93 9.39
C LYS A 80 17.72 2.68 10.41
N ALA A 81 18.20 2.79 11.64
CA ALA A 81 17.48 3.39 12.77
C ALA A 81 17.36 4.92 12.71
N ASP A 82 17.82 5.57 11.64
CA ASP A 82 18.00 7.02 11.56
C ASP A 82 16.69 7.81 11.30
N ASP A 83 15.54 7.13 11.25
CA ASP A 83 14.23 7.75 11.00
C ASP A 83 13.25 7.50 12.14
N VAL A 84 13.20 8.45 13.08
CA VAL A 84 12.37 8.39 14.29
C VAL A 84 10.86 8.38 13.97
N ASP A 85 10.46 8.97 12.85
CA ASP A 85 9.05 9.20 12.51
C ASP A 85 8.47 8.18 11.52
N GLN A 86 9.32 7.38 10.86
CA GLN A 86 8.92 6.48 9.80
C GLN A 86 9.30 5.04 10.12
N GLN A 87 8.29 4.17 10.22
CA GLN A 87 8.50 2.74 10.39
C GLN A 87 8.70 2.07 9.02
N TYR A 88 9.71 1.21 8.95
CA TYR A 88 10.09 0.49 7.76
C TYR A 88 9.89 -1.01 7.93
N ASN A 89 9.35 -1.66 6.90
CA ASN A 89 9.26 -3.11 6.79
C ASN A 89 10.12 -3.59 5.62
N SER A 90 10.64 -4.82 5.72
CA SER A 90 11.34 -5.43 4.61
C SER A 90 10.37 -5.75 3.45
N PRO A 91 10.85 -5.77 2.20
CA PRO A 91 10.03 -6.15 1.04
C PRO A 91 9.36 -7.53 1.18
N GLU A 92 10.07 -8.52 1.72
CA GLU A 92 9.57 -9.88 1.88
C GLU A 92 8.40 -9.92 2.87
N LEU A 93 8.55 -9.25 4.02
CA LEU A 93 7.53 -9.18 5.07
C LEU A 93 6.23 -8.55 4.54
N VAL A 94 6.34 -7.42 3.83
CA VAL A 94 5.14 -6.73 3.35
C VAL A 94 4.38 -7.52 2.30
N VAL A 95 5.09 -8.24 1.42
CA VAL A 95 4.44 -9.02 0.37
C VAL A 95 3.86 -10.31 0.93
N ILE A 96 4.68 -11.12 1.62
CA ILE A 96 4.31 -12.47 2.04
C ILE A 96 3.29 -12.46 3.17
N GLU A 97 3.57 -11.70 4.24
CA GLU A 97 2.74 -11.75 5.46
C GLU A 97 1.67 -10.67 5.48
N LYS A 98 1.98 -9.48 4.95
CA LYS A 98 1.07 -8.33 5.01
C LYS A 98 0.20 -8.16 3.78
N GLY A 99 0.36 -8.99 2.75
CA GLY A 99 -0.52 -9.00 1.60
C GLY A 99 -0.32 -7.84 0.61
N CYS A 100 0.81 -7.14 0.67
CA CYS A 100 1.11 -6.03 -0.24
C CYS A 100 1.06 -6.47 -1.71
N ASP A 101 0.34 -5.73 -2.55
CA ASP A 101 0.36 -5.90 -4.01
C ASP A 101 1.36 -4.94 -4.65
N ILE A 102 1.38 -3.69 -4.20
CA ILE A 102 2.30 -2.65 -4.68
C ILE A 102 3.03 -2.02 -3.49
N ALA A 103 4.34 -2.18 -3.44
CA ALA A 103 5.18 -1.54 -2.43
C ALA A 103 5.58 -0.12 -2.87
N VAL A 104 5.52 0.84 -1.94
CA VAL A 104 5.99 2.22 -2.17
C VAL A 104 7.32 2.43 -1.46
N VAL A 105 8.38 2.52 -2.26
CA VAL A 105 9.76 2.69 -1.80
C VAL A 105 10.23 4.11 -2.13
N GLY A 106 10.58 4.88 -1.10
CA GLY A 106 11.08 6.24 -1.24
C GLY A 106 12.61 6.29 -1.18
N ARG A 107 13.13 6.62 0.01
CA ARG A 107 14.57 6.86 0.26
C ARG A 107 15.46 5.67 -0.09
N GLY A 108 14.96 4.45 0.07
CA GLY A 108 15.67 3.23 -0.31
C GLY A 108 16.10 3.19 -1.78
N ILE A 109 15.41 3.90 -2.67
CA ILE A 109 15.80 4.06 -4.08
C ILE A 109 16.38 5.45 -4.31
N THR A 110 15.66 6.51 -3.91
CA THR A 110 15.99 7.90 -4.27
C THR A 110 17.28 8.44 -3.65
N LYS A 111 17.75 7.87 -2.53
CA LYS A 111 19.03 8.24 -1.89
C LYS A 111 20.15 7.24 -2.15
N ALA A 112 19.92 6.24 -3.02
CA ALA A 112 20.96 5.29 -3.40
C ALA A 112 22.00 5.95 -4.32
N ALA A 113 23.25 5.46 -4.27
CA ALA A 113 24.30 5.94 -5.17
C ALA A 113 23.97 5.66 -6.65
N ASP A 114 23.32 4.52 -6.92
CA ASP A 114 22.75 4.17 -8.21
C ASP A 114 21.27 3.83 -8.04
N THR A 115 20.40 4.75 -8.47
CA THR A 115 18.96 4.63 -8.32
C THR A 115 18.37 3.54 -9.22
N ALA A 116 18.96 3.30 -10.40
CA ALA A 116 18.47 2.30 -11.35
C ALA A 116 18.76 0.89 -10.83
N MET A 117 20.00 0.66 -10.36
CA MET A 117 20.38 -0.60 -9.72
C MET A 117 19.55 -0.86 -8.46
N ALA A 118 19.30 0.18 -7.64
CA ALA A 118 18.44 0.03 -6.46
C ALA A 118 17.01 -0.35 -6.85
N ALA A 119 16.40 0.31 -7.84
CA ALA A 119 15.06 0.00 -8.31
C ALA A 119 14.94 -1.45 -8.82
N GLU A 120 15.90 -1.92 -9.61
CA GLU A 120 15.91 -3.32 -10.11
C GLU A 120 16.06 -4.32 -8.96
N LYS A 121 16.87 -4.00 -7.94
CA LYS A 121 16.99 -4.82 -6.72
C LYS A 121 15.65 -4.93 -5.98
N TYR A 122 14.94 -3.82 -5.73
CA TYR A 122 13.63 -3.84 -5.10
C TYR A 122 12.62 -4.64 -5.92
N LYS A 123 12.55 -4.40 -7.23
CA LYS A 123 11.66 -5.12 -8.15
C LYS A 123 11.89 -6.62 -8.07
N LYS A 124 13.14 -7.08 -8.11
CA LYS A 124 13.47 -8.51 -8.02
C LYS A 124 12.98 -9.12 -6.71
N ILE A 125 13.32 -8.51 -5.57
CA ILE A 125 12.94 -9.03 -4.24
C ILE A 125 11.42 -9.07 -4.08
N LEU A 126 10.73 -7.99 -4.43
CA LEU A 126 9.26 -7.91 -4.35
C LEU A 126 8.57 -8.95 -5.25
N TRP A 127 9.09 -9.16 -6.46
CA TRP A 127 8.54 -10.14 -7.39
C TRP A 127 8.78 -11.58 -6.92
N ASP A 128 9.99 -11.89 -6.45
CA ASP A 128 10.31 -13.20 -5.89
C ASP A 128 9.42 -13.52 -4.67
N ALA A 129 9.20 -12.54 -3.79
CA ALA A 129 8.29 -12.66 -2.65
C ALA A 129 6.82 -12.86 -3.07
N TYR A 130 6.37 -12.19 -4.14
CA TYR A 130 5.03 -12.41 -4.70
C TYR A 130 4.86 -13.84 -5.22
N LEU A 131 5.85 -14.33 -5.99
CA LEU A 131 5.85 -15.70 -6.52
C LEU A 131 5.83 -16.73 -5.40
N GLU A 132 6.53 -16.49 -4.29
CA GLU A 132 6.47 -17.34 -3.10
C GLU A 132 5.08 -17.35 -2.47
N ARG A 133 4.48 -16.16 -2.27
CA ARG A 133 3.14 -16.02 -1.67
C ARG A 133 2.08 -16.79 -2.43
N ILE A 134 2.04 -16.66 -3.76
CA ILE A 134 1.02 -17.34 -4.57
C ILE A 134 1.21 -18.86 -4.63
N LYS A 135 2.45 -19.36 -4.49
CA LYS A 135 2.71 -20.81 -4.40
C LYS A 135 2.20 -21.39 -3.08
N LYS A 136 2.38 -20.67 -1.97
CA LYS A 136 1.87 -21.10 -0.66
C LYS A 136 0.35 -21.19 -0.63
N ASN A 137 -0.35 -20.30 -1.33
CA ASN A 137 -1.81 -20.28 -1.38
C ASN A 137 -2.44 -21.34 -2.31
N GLN A 138 -1.64 -22.13 -3.03
CA GLN A 138 -2.10 -23.22 -3.90
C GLN A 138 -2.06 -24.61 -3.23
N ASN A 139 -1.47 -24.69 -2.03
CA ASN A 139 -1.41 -25.90 -1.20
C ASN A 139 -2.42 -25.82 -0.05
#